data_AF-A0A382KFT7-F1
#
_entry.id   AF-A0A382KFT7-F1
#
_cell.length_a   1.000
_cell.length_b   1.000
_cell.length_c   1.000
_cell.angle_alpha   90.00
_cell.angle_beta   90.00
_cell.angle_gamma   90.00
#
_symmetry.space_group_name_H-M   'P 1'
#
loop_
_entity.id
_entity.type
_entity.pdbx_description
1 polymer ?
#
loop_
_entity_poly.entity_id
_entity_poly.type
_entity_poly.pdbx_seq_one_letter_code
_entity_poly.pdbx_strand_id
1 'polypeptide(L)'
;MSGILIVGFLFVLRTNLYNTLDDGETREDFEDFLRNHPYNQRVKLTPAEWKKKLPKKDRPDLALEHDFLMTVDPATKTVPKERLFEAYEYAEELRATIPVDRESNWTEHGPNNVGGRSRAIMFDPNDATNKRFWAG
;
A
#
# COMPACT_ATOMS: atom_id res chain seq x y z
N MET A 1 45.05 27.97 -20.54
CA MET A 1 43.63 28.43 -20.49
C MET A 1 42.65 27.50 -21.20
N SER A 2 43.06 26.66 -22.16
CA SER A 2 42.16 25.76 -22.89
C SER A 2 41.60 24.58 -22.07
N GLY A 3 42.39 24.00 -21.15
CA GLY A 3 41.97 22.83 -20.36
C GLY A 3 40.80 23.08 -19.39
N ILE A 4 40.75 24.28 -18.78
CA ILE A 4 39.67 24.65 -17.84
C ILE A 4 38.33 24.82 -18.58
N LEU A 5 38.35 25.35 -19.80
CA LEU A 5 37.16 25.49 -20.64
C LEU A 5 36.63 24.13 -21.11
N ILE A 6 37.51 23.17 -21.41
CA ILE A 6 37.11 21.81 -21.80
C ILE A 6 36.49 21.07 -20.60
N VAL A 7 37.07 21.18 -19.41
CA VAL A 7 36.50 20.57 -18.19
C VAL A 7 35.15 21.20 -17.83
N GLY A 8 35.00 22.52 -17.96
CA GLY A 8 33.72 23.20 -17.77
C GLY A 8 32.67 22.76 -18.79
N PHE A 9 33.06 22.60 -20.06
CA PHE A 9 32.16 22.14 -21.11
C PHE A 9 31.74 20.67 -20.91
N LEU A 10 32.66 19.80 -20.51
CA LEU A 10 32.34 18.41 -20.15
C LEU A 10 31.45 18.34 -18.91
N PHE A 11 31.61 19.24 -17.94
CA PHE A 11 30.72 19.35 -16.78
C PHE A 11 29.30 19.76 -17.19
N VAL A 12 29.16 20.76 -18.06
CA VAL A 12 27.86 21.20 -18.58
C VAL A 12 27.20 20.13 -19.46
N LEU A 13 27.97 19.44 -20.32
CA LEU A 13 27.45 18.30 -21.08
C LEU A 13 26.99 17.18 -20.17
N ARG A 14 27.77 16.88 -19.12
CA ARG A 14 27.45 15.87 -18.12
C ARG A 14 26.15 16.22 -17.39
N THR A 15 26.00 17.44 -16.88
CA THR A 15 24.77 17.84 -16.17
C THR A 15 23.53 17.81 -17.07
N ASN A 16 23.64 18.25 -18.33
CA ASN A 16 22.54 18.14 -19.28
C ASN A 16 22.21 16.69 -19.65
N LEU A 17 23.21 15.80 -19.72
CA LEU A 17 22.98 14.36 -19.90
C LEU A 17 22.27 13.73 -18.69
N TYR A 18 22.67 14.07 -17.46
CA TYR A 18 22.01 13.56 -16.26
C TYR A 18 20.55 14.02 -16.18
N ASN A 19 20.27 15.29 -16.47
CA ASN A 19 18.90 15.82 -16.47
C ASN A 19 18.01 15.20 -17.56
N THR A 20 18.58 14.68 -18.65
CA THR A 20 17.83 13.98 -19.71
C THR A 20 17.72 12.48 -19.46
N LEU A 21 18.52 11.92 -18.54
CA LEU A 21 18.45 10.52 -18.12
C LEU A 21 17.57 10.33 -16.87
N ASP A 22 17.36 11.38 -16.09
CA ASP A 22 16.44 11.45 -14.95
C ASP A 22 14.99 11.73 -15.41
N ASP A 23 14.58 11.06 -16.50
CA ASP A 23 13.24 11.11 -17.10
C ASP A 23 12.34 10.00 -16.52
N GLY A 24 12.61 9.61 -15.27
CA GLY A 24 11.73 8.71 -14.54
C GLY A 24 10.49 9.48 -14.13
N GLU A 25 9.29 9.00 -14.49
CA GLU A 25 8.03 9.64 -14.11
C GLU A 25 8.07 10.03 -12.63
N THR A 26 8.01 11.33 -12.37
CA THR A 26 8.12 11.82 -11.00
C THR A 26 6.80 11.55 -10.30
N ARG A 27 6.85 11.40 -8.97
CA ARG A 27 5.63 11.27 -8.16
C ARG A 27 4.61 12.38 -8.46
N GLU A 28 5.11 13.58 -8.76
CA GLU A 28 4.29 14.76 -9.06
C GLU A 28 3.46 14.57 -10.34
N ASP A 29 4.05 14.00 -11.40
CA ASP A 29 3.36 13.70 -12.66
C ASP A 29 2.20 12.71 -12.45
N PHE A 30 2.42 11.69 -11.62
CA PHE A 30 1.39 10.71 -11.30
C PHE A 30 0.30 11.30 -10.40
N GLU A 31 0.66 12.17 -9.44
CA GLU A 31 -0.32 12.89 -8.64
C GLU A 31 -1.22 13.79 -9.50
N ASP A 32 -0.64 14.48 -10.48
CA ASP A 32 -1.38 15.32 -11.42
C ASP A 32 -2.27 14.49 -12.34
N PHE A 33 -1.81 13.31 -12.78
CA PHE A 33 -2.65 12.34 -13.50
C PHE A 33 -3.87 11.94 -12.66
N LEU A 34 -3.69 11.55 -11.40
CA LEU A 34 -4.78 11.15 -10.52
C LEU A 34 -5.77 12.30 -10.27
N ARG A 35 -5.28 13.52 -10.05
CA ARG A 35 -6.12 14.71 -9.83
C ARG A 35 -6.99 15.05 -11.04
N ASN A 36 -6.42 14.89 -12.24
CA ASN A 36 -7.09 15.23 -13.49
C ASN A 36 -7.88 14.06 -14.10
N HIS A 37 -7.82 12.87 -13.50
CA HIS A 37 -8.53 11.70 -14.02
C HIS A 37 -10.06 11.91 -13.99
N PRO A 38 -10.80 11.49 -15.03
CA PRO A 38 -12.26 11.64 -15.10
C PRO A 38 -13.02 11.07 -13.89
N TYR A 39 -12.51 9.98 -13.31
CA TYR A 39 -13.11 9.33 -12.13
C TYR A 39 -13.02 10.18 -10.85
N ASN A 40 -12.03 11.08 -10.76
CA ASN A 40 -11.87 12.03 -9.66
C ASN A 40 -12.54 13.38 -9.93
N GLN A 41 -12.69 13.78 -11.20
CA GLN A 41 -13.33 15.03 -11.59
C GLN A 41 -14.86 14.92 -11.77
N ARG A 42 -15.55 14.40 -10.75
CA ARG A 42 -17.01 14.26 -10.77
C ARG A 42 -17.72 15.57 -10.47
N VAL A 43 -18.85 15.79 -11.13
CA VAL A 43 -19.77 16.89 -10.80
C VAL A 43 -20.34 16.66 -9.40
N LYS A 44 -20.07 17.59 -8.48
CA LYS A 44 -20.61 17.57 -7.11
C LYS A 44 -22.08 17.99 -7.16
N LEU A 45 -22.98 17.02 -7.17
CA LEU A 45 -24.43 17.25 -7.11
C LEU A 45 -24.89 17.50 -5.68
N THR A 46 -25.95 18.28 -5.51
CA THR A 46 -26.62 18.38 -4.21
C THR A 46 -27.35 17.07 -3.86
N PRO A 47 -27.60 16.75 -2.57
CA PRO A 47 -28.27 15.51 -2.19
C PRO A 47 -29.64 15.31 -2.85
N ALA A 48 -30.38 16.40 -3.12
CA ALA A 48 -31.68 16.37 -3.78
C ALA A 48 -31.59 16.01 -5.27
N GLU A 49 -30.65 16.60 -6.00
CA GLU A 49 -30.41 16.31 -7.42
C GLU A 49 -29.84 14.91 -7.62
N TRP A 50 -28.95 14.50 -6.71
CA TRP A 50 -28.36 13.18 -6.71
C TRP A 50 -29.42 12.10 -6.51
N LYS A 51 -30.31 12.23 -5.51
CA LYS A 51 -31.40 11.27 -5.27
C LYS A 51 -32.38 11.19 -6.45
N LYS A 52 -32.53 12.27 -7.22
CA LYS A 52 -33.38 12.33 -8.42
C LYS A 52 -32.75 11.65 -9.65
N LYS A 53 -31.45 11.84 -9.87
CA LYS A 53 -30.73 11.30 -11.05
C LYS A 53 -30.13 9.91 -10.82
N LEU A 54 -29.72 9.61 -9.59
CA LEU A 54 -28.96 8.44 -9.18
C LEU A 54 -29.70 7.79 -7.99
N PRO A 55 -30.61 6.83 -8.25
CA PRO A 55 -31.48 6.28 -7.21
C PRO A 55 -30.73 5.43 -6.17
N LYS A 56 -29.54 4.93 -6.52
CA LYS A 56 -28.71 4.09 -5.65
C LYS A 56 -27.45 4.83 -5.25
N LYS A 57 -27.15 4.78 -3.94
CA LYS A 57 -25.96 5.40 -3.37
C LYS A 57 -24.69 4.69 -3.80
N ASP A 58 -24.65 3.41 -3.47
CA ASP A 58 -23.53 2.54 -3.77
C ASP A 58 -23.87 1.78 -5.03
N ARG A 59 -23.10 2.06 -6.06
CA ARG A 59 -23.25 1.47 -7.37
C ARG A 59 -21.94 0.74 -7.73
N PRO A 60 -22.03 -0.36 -8.50
CA PRO A 60 -20.84 -1.12 -8.88
C PRO A 60 -19.82 -0.32 -9.71
N ASP A 61 -20.29 0.68 -10.48
CA ASP A 61 -19.44 1.60 -11.25
C ASP A 61 -18.46 2.36 -10.34
N LEU A 62 -18.92 2.91 -9.20
CA LEU A 62 -18.08 3.63 -8.24
C LEU A 62 -16.95 2.77 -7.68
N ALA A 63 -17.26 1.50 -7.37
CA ALA A 63 -16.28 0.56 -6.85
C ALA A 63 -15.22 0.23 -7.92
N LEU A 64 -15.63 -0.01 -9.16
CA LEU A 64 -14.72 -0.27 -10.28
C LEU A 64 -13.81 0.94 -10.58
N GLU A 65 -14.36 2.15 -10.55
CA GLU A 65 -13.58 3.37 -10.76
C GLU A 65 -12.54 3.58 -9.65
N HIS A 66 -12.92 3.31 -8.39
CA HIS A 66 -11.99 3.36 -7.27
C HIS A 66 -10.90 2.29 -7.38
N ASP A 67 -11.28 1.06 -7.73
CA ASP A 67 -10.35 -0.05 -7.92
C ASP A 67 -9.33 0.24 -9.03
N PHE A 68 -9.77 0.83 -10.15
CA PHE A 68 -8.89 1.30 -11.22
C PHE A 68 -7.84 2.29 -10.71
N LEU A 69 -8.25 3.33 -9.98
CA LEU A 69 -7.33 4.35 -9.46
C LEU A 69 -6.34 3.78 -8.42
N MET A 70 -6.74 2.72 -7.71
CA MET A 70 -5.89 2.03 -6.72
C MET A 70 -4.86 1.09 -7.37
N THR A 71 -5.20 0.51 -8.52
CA THR A 71 -4.43 -0.57 -9.17
C THR A 71 -3.67 -0.13 -10.41
N VAL A 72 -3.85 1.11 -10.86
CA VAL A 72 -3.14 1.68 -12.00
C VAL A 72 -1.63 1.75 -11.71
N ASP A 73 -0.84 1.27 -12.66
CA ASP A 73 0.62 1.36 -12.59
C ASP A 73 1.07 2.79 -12.97
N PRO A 74 1.86 3.48 -12.11
CA PRO A 74 2.35 4.82 -12.41
C PRO A 74 3.09 4.91 -13.74
N ALA A 75 3.89 3.90 -14.11
CA ALA A 75 4.72 3.96 -15.31
C ALA A 75 3.91 3.81 -16.60
N THR A 76 2.81 3.05 -16.58
CA THR A 76 2.02 2.75 -17.79
C THR A 76 0.67 3.44 -17.81
N LYS A 77 0.23 4.03 -16.69
CA LYS A 77 -1.09 4.64 -16.50
C LYS A 77 -2.25 3.71 -16.87
N THR A 78 -2.00 2.41 -16.80
CA THR A 78 -2.99 1.34 -17.04
C THR A 78 -2.94 0.31 -15.93
N VAL A 79 -3.96 -0.54 -15.81
CA VAL A 79 -3.98 -1.66 -14.86
C VAL A 79 -3.33 -2.87 -15.53
N PRO A 80 -2.12 -3.29 -15.12
CA PRO A 80 -1.37 -4.33 -15.82
C PRO A 80 -1.86 -5.73 -15.43
N LYS A 81 -2.93 -6.20 -16.08
CA LYS A 81 -3.57 -7.49 -15.75
C LYS A 81 -2.69 -8.68 -16.13
N GLU A 82 -1.84 -8.51 -17.13
CA GLU A 82 -0.97 -9.53 -17.70
C GLU A 82 0.13 -9.94 -16.69
N ARG A 83 0.62 -8.99 -15.89
CA ARG A 83 1.65 -9.23 -14.86
C ARG A 83 1.18 -10.13 -13.72
N LEU A 84 -0.13 -10.33 -13.59
CA LEU A 84 -0.70 -11.18 -12.54
C LEU A 84 -0.24 -12.63 -12.68
N PHE A 85 -0.16 -13.15 -13.91
CA PHE A 85 0.28 -14.53 -14.16
C PHE A 85 1.75 -14.72 -13.81
N GLU A 86 2.61 -13.79 -14.25
CA GLU A 86 4.03 -13.79 -13.93
C GLU A 86 4.26 -13.71 -12.42
N ALA A 87 3.50 -12.85 -11.72
CA ALA A 87 3.58 -12.73 -10.26
C ALA A 87 3.13 -14.01 -9.55
N TYR A 88 2.13 -14.73 -10.07
CA TYR A 88 1.70 -16.01 -9.53
C TYR A 88 2.78 -17.08 -9.66
N GLU A 89 3.38 -17.22 -10.84
CA GLU A 89 4.47 -18.18 -11.09
C GLU A 89 5.66 -17.89 -10.19
N TYR A 90 6.09 -16.62 -10.11
CA TYR A 90 7.16 -16.19 -9.22
C TYR A 90 6.85 -16.50 -7.74
N ALA A 91 5.61 -16.26 -7.30
CA ALA A 91 5.21 -16.54 -5.93
C ALA A 91 5.17 -18.05 -5.62
N GLU A 92 4.84 -18.90 -6.60
CA GLU A 92 4.93 -20.36 -6.48
C GLU A 92 6.38 -20.83 -6.37
N GLU A 93 7.29 -20.31 -7.20
CA GLU A 93 8.73 -20.62 -7.11
C GLU A 93 9.31 -20.22 -5.75
N LEU A 94 8.94 -19.04 -5.24
CA LEU A 94 9.30 -18.61 -3.89
C LEU A 94 8.73 -19.56 -2.82
N ARG A 95 7.45 -19.94 -2.90
CA ARG A 95 6.85 -20.88 -1.94
C ARG A 95 7.54 -22.24 -1.95
N ALA A 96 7.97 -22.72 -3.11
CA ALA A 96 8.68 -23.98 -3.22
C ALA A 96 10.11 -23.94 -2.64
N THR A 97 10.74 -22.76 -2.64
CA THR A 97 12.13 -22.57 -2.19
C THR A 97 12.24 -22.13 -0.74
N ILE A 98 11.20 -21.51 -0.17
CA ILE A 98 11.19 -21.10 1.23
C ILE A 98 11.11 -22.35 2.12
N PRO A 99 12.11 -22.61 2.99
CA PRO A 99 12.01 -23.68 3.96
C PRO A 99 10.84 -23.40 4.90
N VAL A 100 9.92 -24.37 5.01
CA VAL A 100 8.77 -24.26 5.91
C VAL A 100 9.28 -24.43 7.34
N ASP A 101 9.59 -23.31 7.99
CA ASP A 101 9.75 -23.30 9.44
C ASP A 101 8.38 -23.49 10.09
N ARG A 102 8.20 -24.64 10.74
CA ARG A 102 6.95 -24.99 11.45
C ARG A 102 6.93 -24.44 12.87
N GLU A 103 8.04 -23.88 13.36
CA GLU A 103 8.12 -23.29 14.69
C GLU A 103 7.74 -21.81 14.62
N SER A 104 6.44 -21.53 14.71
CA SER A 104 5.96 -20.16 14.90
C SER A 104 6.20 -19.73 16.35
N ASN A 105 7.23 -18.94 16.58
CA ASN A 105 7.50 -18.34 17.89
C ASN A 105 6.60 -17.11 18.08
N TRP A 106 5.41 -17.32 18.64
CA TRP A 106 4.45 -16.25 18.90
C TRP A 106 5.00 -15.27 19.94
N THR A 107 5.24 -14.04 19.52
CA THR A 107 5.60 -12.94 20.42
C THR A 107 4.39 -12.02 20.62
N GLU A 108 3.99 -11.83 21.88
CA GLU A 108 2.94 -10.87 22.21
C GLU A 108 3.43 -9.44 21.90
N HIS A 109 2.63 -8.69 21.16
CA HIS A 109 2.87 -7.28 20.88
C HIS A 109 1.96 -6.42 21.76
N GLY A 110 2.54 -5.75 22.75
CA GLY A 110 1.82 -4.77 23.55
C GLY A 110 2.45 -4.55 24.93
N PRO A 111 1.96 -3.57 25.70
CA PRO A 111 2.37 -3.41 27.09
C PRO A 111 1.82 -4.56 27.95
N ASN A 112 2.71 -5.30 28.60
CA ASN A 112 2.38 -6.42 29.49
C ASN A 112 1.69 -5.96 30.80
N ASN A 113 1.46 -4.64 30.95
CA ASN A 113 0.89 -4.00 32.12
C ASN A 113 -0.47 -3.33 31.83
N VAL A 114 -1.09 -3.63 30.69
CA VAL A 114 -2.43 -3.14 30.35
C VAL A 114 -3.34 -4.35 30.15
N GLY A 115 -4.28 -4.53 31.07
CA GLY A 115 -5.29 -5.59 31.00
C GLY A 115 -6.61 -5.07 30.43
N GLY A 116 -7.37 -5.95 29.76
CA GLY A 116 -8.78 -5.71 29.43
C GLY A 116 -9.70 -5.91 30.65
N ARG A 117 -11.01 -5.94 30.42
CA ARG A 117 -11.99 -6.29 31.47
C ARG A 117 -12.05 -7.81 31.66
N SER A 118 -11.50 -8.31 32.77
CA SER A 118 -11.74 -9.68 33.24
C SER A 118 -13.05 -9.75 34.02
N ARG A 119 -13.88 -10.77 33.77
CA ARG A 119 -15.19 -10.96 34.42
C ARG A 119 -15.14 -11.97 35.56
N ALA A 120 -14.19 -12.90 35.53
CA ALA A 120 -14.04 -13.92 36.56
C ALA A 120 -12.57 -14.26 36.81
N ILE A 121 -12.28 -14.62 38.06
CA ILE A 121 -10.99 -15.15 38.50
C ILE A 121 -11.26 -16.37 39.38
N MET A 122 -10.50 -17.44 39.18
CA MET A 122 -10.58 -18.65 40.00
C MET A 122 -9.18 -19.05 40.46
N PHE A 123 -9.01 -19.21 41.77
CA PHE A 123 -7.77 -19.72 42.38
C PHE A 123 -7.76 -21.25 42.38
N ASP A 124 -6.59 -21.85 42.16
CA ASP A 124 -6.42 -23.31 42.25
C ASP A 124 -6.47 -23.77 43.72
N PRO A 125 -7.48 -24.55 44.14
CA PRO A 125 -7.59 -25.02 45.51
C PRO A 125 -6.49 -26.04 45.90
N ASN A 126 -5.79 -26.62 44.91
CA ASN A 126 -4.71 -27.57 45.15
C ASN A 126 -3.34 -26.89 45.30
N ASP A 127 -3.24 -25.58 45.07
CA ASP A 127 -1.99 -24.83 45.23
C ASP A 127 -1.84 -24.32 46.67
N ALA A 128 -1.00 -24.98 47.45
CA ALA A 128 -0.67 -24.57 48.82
C ALA A 128 -0.05 -23.15 48.91
N THR A 129 0.45 -22.61 47.80
CA THR A 129 1.02 -21.25 47.75
C THR A 129 0.02 -20.18 47.33
N ASN A 130 -1.19 -20.57 46.88
CA ASN A 130 -2.24 -19.68 46.37
C ASN A 130 -1.76 -18.70 45.28
N LYS A 131 -0.79 -19.11 44.44
CA LYS A 131 -0.22 -18.27 43.37
C LYS A 131 -0.74 -18.64 41.98
N ARG A 132 -1.36 -19.82 41.83
CA ARG A 132 -1.98 -20.27 40.58
C ARG A 132 -3.44 -19.83 40.52
N PHE A 133 -3.80 -19.15 39.44
CA PHE A 133 -5.17 -18.76 39.15
C PHE A 133 -5.42 -18.78 37.64
N TRP A 134 -6.70 -18.81 37.28
CA TRP A 134 -7.18 -18.60 35.92
C TRP A 134 -8.03 -17.33 35.89
N ALA A 135 -7.95 -16.56 34.80
CA ALA A 135 -8.72 -15.35 34.60
C ALA A 135 -9.34 -15.33 33.19
N GLY A 136 -10.55 -14.79 33.08
CA GLY A 136 -11.31 -14.65 31.83
C GLY A 136 -12.40 -13.58 31.93
#